data_AF-A0A5J4V7K1-F1
#
_entry.id   AF-A0A5J4V7K1-F1
#
_cell.length_a   1.000
_cell.length_b   1.000
_cell.length_c   1.000
_cell.angle_alpha   90.00
_cell.angle_beta   90.00
_cell.angle_gamma   90.00
#
_symmetry.space_group_name_H-M   'P 1'
#
loop_
_entity.id
_entity.type
_entity.pdbx_description
1 polymer ?
#
loop_
_entity_poly.entity_id
_entity_poly.type
_entity_poly.pdbx_seq_one_letter_code
_entity_poly.pdbx_strand_id
1 'polypeptide(L)'
;MRVLLGRPPNSPEAMRLQIQIDAATKMYEVYYAKKAENLDLTGERAAKCEFNLKNVSVPYRLTTQIHEWDLINGGSYVRMGATPNWTSVEALQQLEAMQNYNDYHGFKKQKLEYLNQLIKEIQAGIVIETDNIRIFNPTFLIPKPGGKQRKILDCRNINQLTTLL
;
A
#
# COMPACT_ATOMS: atom_id res chain seq x y z
N MET A 1 -22.26 -6.05 -13.97
CA MET A 1 -21.25 -6.76 -14.78
C MET A 1 -20.02 -5.85 -14.85
N ARG A 2 -19.05 -6.00 -13.95
CA ARG A 2 -17.83 -5.17 -13.94
C ARG A 2 -16.77 -5.89 -14.74
N VAL A 3 -16.52 -5.41 -15.96
CA VAL A 3 -15.36 -5.78 -16.75
C VAL A 3 -14.22 -4.87 -16.29
N LEU A 4 -13.17 -5.43 -15.71
CA LEU A 4 -11.93 -4.72 -15.44
C LEU A 4 -10.73 -5.60 -15.86
N LEU A 5 -9.91 -5.01 -16.73
CA LEU A 5 -8.48 -5.28 -16.96
C LEU A 5 -8.09 -6.43 -17.91
N GLY A 6 -7.87 -6.07 -19.17
CA GLY A 6 -6.56 -6.16 -19.86
C GLY A 6 -5.89 -7.52 -20.12
N ARG A 7 -6.37 -8.64 -19.56
CA ARG A 7 -5.89 -10.00 -19.84
C ARG A 7 -7.08 -10.94 -20.01
N PRO A 8 -6.94 -12.07 -20.72
CA PRO A 8 -8.05 -13.00 -20.90
C PRO A 8 -8.61 -13.42 -19.53
N PRO A 9 -9.93 -13.30 -19.29
CA PRO A 9 -10.59 -13.70 -18.03
C PRO A 9 -10.29 -15.14 -17.59
N ASN A 10 -9.72 -15.94 -18.49
CA ASN A 10 -9.47 -17.36 -18.32
C ASN A 10 -7.97 -17.70 -18.08
N SER A 11 -7.11 -16.72 -17.79
CA SER A 11 -5.75 -17.05 -17.35
C SER A 11 -5.77 -17.70 -15.95
N PRO A 12 -4.92 -18.73 -15.69
CA PRO A 12 -4.84 -19.36 -14.37
C PRO A 12 -4.57 -18.37 -13.23
N GLU A 13 -3.81 -17.31 -13.52
CA GLU A 13 -3.47 -16.25 -12.57
C GLU A 13 -4.67 -15.37 -12.23
N ALA A 14 -5.47 -14.97 -13.23
CA ALA A 14 -6.69 -14.20 -13.02
C ALA A 14 -7.73 -15.00 -12.22
N MET A 15 -7.86 -16.31 -12.49
CA MET A 15 -8.73 -17.19 -11.69
C MET A 15 -8.26 -17.28 -10.24
N ARG A 16 -6.94 -17.42 -10.00
CA ARG A 16 -6.39 -17.46 -8.64
C ARG A 16 -6.63 -16.16 -7.88
N LEU A 17 -6.44 -15.02 -8.53
CA LEU A 17 -6.68 -13.71 -7.93
C LEU A 17 -8.16 -13.52 -7.61
N GLN A 18 -9.07 -13.89 -8.52
CA GLN A 18 -10.51 -13.84 -8.28
C GLN A 18 -10.92 -14.72 -7.09
N ILE A 19 -10.40 -15.96 -7.01
CA ILE A 19 -10.63 -16.86 -5.87
C ILE A 19 -10.17 -16.24 -4.55
N GLN A 20 -9.03 -15.54 -4.55
CA GLN A 20 -8.52 -14.86 -3.35
C GLN A 20 -9.40 -13.67 -2.96
N ILE A 21 -9.85 -12.86 -3.93
CA ILE A 21 -10.75 -11.73 -3.72
C ILE A 21 -12.09 -12.21 -3.17
N ASP A 22 -12.66 -13.27 -3.75
CA ASP A 22 -13.92 -13.87 -3.32
C ASP A 22 -13.80 -14.45 -1.90
N ALA A 23 -12.69 -15.14 -1.61
CA ALA A 23 -12.42 -15.66 -0.28
C ALA A 23 -12.26 -14.54 0.76
N ALA A 24 -11.56 -13.46 0.42
CA ALA A 24 -11.38 -12.31 1.31
C ALA A 24 -12.71 -11.57 1.55
N THR A 25 -13.53 -11.41 0.51
CA THR A 25 -14.85 -10.79 0.57
C THR A 25 -15.79 -11.60 1.46
N LYS A 26 -15.87 -12.92 1.22
CA LYS A 26 -16.70 -13.82 2.02
C LYS A 26 -16.26 -13.87 3.49
N MET A 27 -14.95 -13.85 3.76
CA MET A 27 -14.45 -13.77 5.13
C MET A 27 -14.83 -12.46 5.82
N TYR A 28 -14.81 -11.34 5.10
CA TYR A 28 -15.21 -10.04 5.62
C TYR A 28 -16.71 -10.02 5.99
N GLU A 29 -17.57 -10.52 5.10
CA GLU A 29 -19.02 -10.55 5.32
C GLU A 29 -19.41 -11.42 6.51
N VAL A 30 -18.75 -12.57 6.67
CA VAL A 30 -18.96 -13.47 7.82
C VAL A 30 -18.52 -12.80 9.13
N TYR A 31 -17.38 -12.10 9.13
CA TYR A 31 -16.84 -11.51 10.34
C TYR A 31 -17.63 -10.28 10.82
N TYR A 32 -18.09 -9.44 9.90
CA TYR A 32 -18.80 -8.21 10.23
C TYR A 32 -20.33 -8.31 10.15
N ALA A 33 -20.88 -9.44 9.71
CA ALA A 33 -22.31 -9.63 9.44
C ALA A 33 -22.90 -8.53 8.54
N LYS A 34 -22.07 -7.94 7.68
CA LYS A 34 -22.41 -6.84 6.79
C LYS A 34 -21.92 -7.18 5.39
N LYS A 35 -22.77 -7.00 4.40
CA LYS A 35 -22.38 -7.18 3.01
C LYS A 35 -21.55 -6.00 2.51
N ALA A 36 -20.52 -6.28 1.71
CA ALA A 36 -19.64 -5.25 1.17
C ALA A 36 -20.38 -4.25 0.26
N GLU A 37 -21.47 -4.69 -0.37
CA GLU A 37 -22.37 -3.88 -1.21
C GLU A 37 -23.15 -2.79 -0.46
N ASN A 38 -23.24 -2.88 0.88
CA ASN A 38 -24.00 -1.96 1.73
C ASN A 38 -23.15 -0.82 2.32
N LEU A 39 -21.89 -0.68 1.88
CA LEU A 39 -21.05 0.45 2.26
C LEU A 39 -21.41 1.67 1.41
N ASP A 40 -21.90 2.71 2.06
CA ASP A 40 -22.18 3.99 1.41
C ASP A 40 -20.89 4.56 0.80
N LEU A 41 -20.88 4.73 -0.53
CA LEU A 41 -19.78 5.33 -1.29
C LEU A 41 -19.81 6.86 -1.21
N THR A 42 -20.85 7.43 -0.59
CA THR A 42 -21.07 8.86 -0.49
C THR A 42 -20.60 9.32 0.88
N GLY A 43 -19.34 9.74 0.97
CA GLY A 43 -18.79 10.36 2.18
C GLY A 43 -19.50 11.68 2.49
N GLU A 44 -20.62 11.61 3.21
CA GLU A 44 -21.35 12.78 3.67
C GLU A 44 -20.57 13.51 4.78
N ARG A 45 -20.35 14.81 4.58
CA ARG A 45 -19.53 15.68 5.44
C ARG A 45 -20.18 15.91 6.81
N ALA A 46 -19.48 15.56 7.88
CA ALA A 46 -19.76 16.07 9.22
C ALA A 46 -18.86 17.28 9.53
N ALA A 47 -19.48 18.30 10.11
CA ALA A 47 -18.95 19.62 10.38
C ALA A 47 -17.78 19.66 11.39
N LYS A 48 -16.97 20.71 11.23
CA LYS A 48 -15.98 21.33 12.13
C LYS A 48 -15.75 20.61 13.47
N CYS A 49 -14.59 19.94 13.61
CA CYS A 49 -14.10 19.44 14.89
C CYS A 49 -12.57 19.54 14.94
N GLU A 50 -12.03 19.98 16.07
CA GLU A 50 -10.62 20.29 16.32
C GLU A 50 -9.65 19.22 15.80
N PHE A 51 -8.61 19.67 15.09
CA PHE A 51 -7.74 18.82 14.27
C PHE A 51 -6.79 17.98 15.15
N ASN A 52 -7.23 16.78 15.54
CA ASN A 52 -6.41 15.83 16.27
C ASN A 52 -5.49 15.08 15.30
N LEU A 53 -4.22 15.53 15.19
CA LEU A 53 -3.18 14.97 14.31
C LEU A 53 -2.92 13.47 14.51
N LYS A 54 -3.41 12.83 15.58
CA LYS A 54 -3.04 11.46 15.97
C LYS A 54 -3.50 10.35 15.01
N ASN A 55 -4.45 10.60 14.11
CA ASN A 55 -5.05 9.57 13.24
C ASN A 55 -5.01 9.88 11.73
N VAL A 56 -4.29 10.93 11.32
CA VAL A 56 -4.18 11.32 9.92
C VAL A 56 -3.19 10.39 9.20
N SER A 57 -3.63 9.78 8.10
CA SER A 57 -2.78 9.01 7.20
C SER A 57 -1.59 9.85 6.73
N VAL A 58 -0.39 9.25 6.72
CA VAL A 58 0.91 9.92 6.47
C VAL A 58 0.95 10.85 5.24
N PRO A 59 0.26 10.58 4.11
CA PRO A 59 0.27 11.49 2.97
C PRO A 59 -0.27 12.88 3.28
N TYR A 60 -1.33 12.98 4.10
CA TYR A 60 -2.01 14.25 4.33
C TYR A 60 -1.21 15.19 5.22
N ARG A 61 -0.27 14.68 6.04
CA ARG A 61 0.58 15.54 6.87
C ARG A 61 1.59 16.36 6.07
N LEU A 62 2.14 15.79 4.99
CA LEU A 62 3.10 16.48 4.14
C LEU A 62 2.41 17.40 3.14
N THR A 63 1.28 16.97 2.58
CA THR A 63 0.54 17.77 1.60
C THR A 63 -0.26 18.92 2.21
N THR A 64 -0.69 18.82 3.48
CA THR A 64 -1.34 19.96 4.17
C THR A 64 -0.42 21.14 4.38
N GLN A 65 0.88 20.90 4.53
CA GLN A 65 1.90 21.93 4.70
C GLN A 65 2.67 22.19 3.41
N ILE A 66 2.11 21.85 2.24
CA ILE A 66 2.84 21.95 0.98
C ILE A 66 3.35 23.37 0.69
N HIS A 67 2.61 24.39 1.13
CA HIS A 67 3.04 25.78 1.04
C HIS A 67 4.34 26.04 1.82
N GLU A 68 4.44 25.53 3.06
CA GLU A 68 5.66 25.64 3.87
C GLU A 68 6.83 24.89 3.23
N TRP A 69 6.56 23.73 2.63
CA TRP A 69 7.56 22.99 1.85
C TRP A 69 8.01 23.77 0.62
N ASP A 70 7.09 24.45 -0.06
CA ASP A 70 7.41 25.29 -1.23
C ASP A 70 8.33 26.48 -0.85
N LEU A 71 8.22 27.03 0.36
CA LEU A 71 9.11 28.10 0.85
C LEU A 71 10.60 27.69 0.91
N ILE A 72 10.87 26.40 1.10
CA ILE A 72 12.25 25.85 1.13
C ILE A 72 12.60 25.06 -0.13
N ASN A 73 11.86 25.27 -1.23
CA ASN A 73 11.98 24.51 -2.49
C ASN A 73 11.77 22.99 -2.32
N GLY A 74 11.16 22.56 -1.21
CA GLY A 74 10.90 21.16 -0.86
C GLY A 74 9.59 20.60 -1.42
N GLY A 75 8.65 21.44 -1.85
CA GLY A 75 7.32 20.99 -2.25
C GLY A 75 7.32 20.13 -3.53
N SER A 76 8.28 20.32 -4.44
CA SER A 76 8.49 19.44 -5.59
C SER A 76 8.81 18.00 -5.15
N TYR A 77 9.69 17.83 -4.17
CA TYR A 77 10.05 16.52 -3.61
C TYR A 77 8.87 15.84 -2.91
N VAL A 78 8.06 16.61 -2.16
CA VAL A 78 6.84 16.08 -1.52
C VAL A 78 5.82 15.59 -2.56
N ARG A 79 5.63 16.35 -3.65
CA ARG A 79 4.71 15.98 -4.74
C ARG A 79 5.23 14.81 -5.58
N MET A 80 6.55 14.75 -5.82
CA MET A 80 7.20 13.66 -6.55
C MET A 80 7.14 12.33 -5.80
N GLY A 81 7.16 12.39 -4.46
CA GLY A 81 7.14 11.21 -3.60
C GLY A 81 8.50 10.51 -3.53
N ALA A 82 8.51 9.27 -3.02
CA ALA A 82 9.74 8.49 -2.92
C ALA A 82 10.12 7.92 -4.28
N THR A 83 11.19 8.43 -4.88
CA THR A 83 11.78 7.92 -6.12
C THR A 83 13.19 7.41 -5.86
N PRO A 84 13.53 6.19 -6.29
CA PRO A 84 14.88 5.67 -6.14
C PRO A 84 15.84 6.37 -7.12
N ASN A 85 16.94 6.92 -6.62
CA ASN A 85 18.05 7.39 -7.45
C ASN A 85 19.09 6.28 -7.62
N TRP A 86 18.92 5.45 -8.64
CA TRP A 86 19.76 4.27 -8.89
C TRP A 86 21.22 4.65 -9.13
N THR A 87 22.16 3.91 -8.53
CA THR A 87 23.59 4.09 -8.77
C THR A 87 24.00 3.74 -10.19
N SER A 88 23.36 2.73 -10.78
CA SER A 88 23.54 2.35 -12.18
C SER A 88 22.37 1.48 -12.68
N VAL A 89 22.28 1.29 -14.01
CA VAL A 89 21.27 0.41 -14.63
C VAL A 89 21.57 -1.06 -14.31
N GLU A 90 22.84 -1.43 -14.23
CA GLU A 90 23.31 -2.77 -13.91
C GLU A 90 22.94 -3.16 -12.47
N ALA A 91 22.99 -2.21 -11.53
CA ALA A 91 22.56 -2.43 -10.14
C ALA A 91 21.07 -2.82 -10.07
N LEU A 92 20.23 -2.15 -10.87
CA LEU A 92 18.80 -2.47 -10.98
C LEU A 92 18.58 -3.86 -11.59
N GLN A 93 19.31 -4.21 -12.65
CA GLN A 93 19.24 -5.54 -13.28
C GLN A 93 19.69 -6.67 -12.33
N GLN A 94 20.75 -6.43 -11.56
CA GLN A 94 21.19 -7.39 -10.54
C GLN A 94 20.13 -7.59 -9.47
N LEU A 95 19.51 -6.51 -8.99
CA LEU A 95 18.46 -6.60 -8.00
C LEU A 95 17.27 -7.39 -8.55
N GLU A 96 16.82 -7.11 -9.78
CA GLU A 96 15.76 -7.86 -10.46
C GLU A 96 16.08 -9.36 -10.57
N ALA A 97 17.33 -9.71 -10.92
CA ALA A 97 17.75 -11.10 -11.07
C ALA A 97 17.82 -11.88 -9.74
N MET A 98 18.06 -11.19 -8.63
CA MET A 98 18.14 -11.79 -7.29
C MET A 98 16.77 -12.00 -6.64
N GLN A 99 15.70 -11.52 -7.27
CA GLN A 99 14.37 -11.49 -6.66
C GLN A 99 13.66 -12.83 -6.77
N ASN A 100 13.36 -13.42 -5.62
CA ASN A 100 12.36 -14.47 -5.51
C ASN A 100 11.11 -13.84 -4.88
N TYR A 101 9.98 -13.93 -5.58
CA TYR A 101 8.69 -13.62 -4.97
C TYR A 101 8.50 -14.57 -3.79
N ASN A 102 8.44 -14.00 -2.58
CA ASN A 102 8.15 -14.74 -1.37
C ASN A 102 6.76 -14.32 -0.88
N ASP A 103 5.89 -15.30 -0.69
CA ASP A 103 4.61 -15.06 -0.04
C ASP A 103 4.83 -14.48 1.36
N TYR A 104 3.87 -13.67 1.83
CA TYR A 104 3.92 -13.12 3.18
C TYR A 104 4.02 -14.23 4.24
N HIS A 105 5.15 -14.29 4.93
CA HIS A 105 5.39 -15.23 6.02
C HIS A 105 5.04 -14.59 7.36
N GLY A 106 3.81 -14.83 7.83
CA GLY A 106 3.36 -14.42 9.15
C GLY A 106 2.16 -15.23 9.62
N PHE A 107 1.83 -15.13 10.91
CA PHE A 107 0.67 -15.82 11.47
C PHE A 107 -0.62 -15.32 10.81
N LYS A 108 -1.67 -16.16 10.75
CA LYS A 108 -2.96 -15.81 10.12
C LYS A 108 -3.49 -14.43 10.54
N LYS A 109 -3.38 -14.10 11.85
CA LYS A 109 -3.79 -12.80 12.41
C LYS A 109 -2.96 -11.63 11.87
N GLN A 110 -1.65 -11.82 11.71
CA GLN A 110 -0.77 -10.80 11.12
C GLN A 110 -1.05 -10.60 9.63
N LYS A 111 -1.27 -11.68 8.88
CA LYS A 111 -1.66 -11.58 7.46
C LYS A 111 -2.97 -10.81 7.30
N LEU A 112 -3.95 -11.06 8.17
CA LEU A 112 -5.23 -10.34 8.14
C LEU A 112 -5.05 -8.84 8.45
N GLU A 113 -4.26 -8.51 9.48
CA GLU A 113 -3.97 -7.12 9.80
C GLU A 113 -3.20 -6.39 8.68
N TYR A 114 -2.25 -7.08 8.04
CA TYR A 114 -1.54 -6.57 6.88
C TYR A 114 -2.51 -6.23 5.73
N LEU A 115 -3.41 -7.16 5.37
CA LEU A 115 -4.40 -6.94 4.33
C LEU A 115 -5.35 -5.79 4.66
N ASN A 116 -5.79 -5.68 5.92
CA ASN A 116 -6.64 -4.57 6.37
C ASN A 116 -5.94 -3.21 6.23
N GLN A 117 -4.63 -3.13 6.51
CA GLN A 117 -3.85 -1.89 6.31
C GLN A 117 -3.67 -1.59 4.81
N LEU A 118 -3.34 -2.60 4.00
CA LEU A 118 -3.15 -2.44 2.56
C LEU A 118 -4.42 -1.95 1.86
N ILE A 119 -5.60 -2.51 2.18
CA ILE A 119 -6.88 -2.06 1.60
C ILE A 119 -7.12 -0.58 1.89
N LYS A 120 -6.84 -0.12 3.12
CA LYS A 120 -6.98 1.30 3.49
C LYS A 120 -6.02 2.20 2.73
N GLU A 121 -4.79 1.73 2.50
CA GLU A 121 -3.78 2.46 1.71
C GLU A 121 -4.18 2.57 0.23
N ILE A 122 -4.74 1.50 -0.36
CA ILE A 122 -5.28 1.51 -1.73
C ILE A 122 -6.46 2.47 -1.84
N GLN A 123 -7.43 2.39 -0.91
CA GLN A 123 -8.58 3.30 -0.88
C GLN A 123 -8.17 4.77 -0.71
N ALA A 124 -7.09 5.03 0.02
CA ALA A 124 -6.54 6.36 0.22
C ALA A 124 -5.61 6.83 -0.92
N GLY A 125 -5.41 6.02 -1.97
CA GLY A 125 -4.54 6.36 -3.11
C GLY A 125 -3.04 6.40 -2.79
N ILE A 126 -2.62 5.76 -1.69
CA ILE A 126 -1.23 5.71 -1.23
C ILE A 126 -0.47 4.60 -1.95
N VAL A 127 -1.15 3.48 -2.17
CA VAL A 127 -0.66 2.32 -2.88
C VAL A 127 -1.56 2.11 -4.08
N ILE A 128 -0.96 1.78 -5.22
CA ILE A 128 -1.68 1.44 -6.45
C ILE A 128 -1.45 -0.04 -6.78
N GLU A 129 -2.48 -0.67 -7.32
CA GLU A 129 -2.37 -2.01 -7.89
C GLU A 129 -1.73 -1.92 -9.29
N THR A 130 -0.76 -2.79 -9.58
CA THR A 130 -0.04 -2.80 -10.85
C THR A 130 0.53 -4.18 -11.13
N ASP A 131 0.49 -4.58 -12.41
CA ASP A 131 1.13 -5.80 -12.90
C ASP A 131 2.62 -5.58 -13.25
N ASN A 132 3.08 -4.32 -13.25
CA ASN A 132 4.41 -3.93 -13.69
C ASN A 132 5.38 -3.82 -12.50
N ILE A 133 5.43 -4.84 -11.66
CA ILE A 133 6.34 -4.89 -10.51
C ILE A 133 7.70 -5.38 -10.97
N ARG A 134 8.71 -4.52 -10.83
CA ARG A 134 10.12 -4.86 -11.10
C ARG A 134 10.83 -5.38 -9.86
N ILE A 135 10.45 -4.88 -8.68
CA ILE A 135 11.10 -5.16 -7.41
C ILE A 135 10.03 -5.38 -6.32
N PHE A 136 10.12 -6.52 -5.66
CA PHE A 136 9.44 -6.94 -4.45
C PHE A 136 10.34 -6.64 -3.24
N ASN A 137 9.83 -5.82 -2.32
CA ASN A 137 10.43 -5.63 -1.01
C ASN A 137 9.61 -6.40 0.03
N PRO A 138 10.24 -7.22 0.88
CA PRO A 138 9.55 -7.87 1.98
C PRO A 138 8.83 -6.85 2.85
N THR A 139 7.63 -7.22 3.32
CA THR A 139 6.89 -6.41 4.28
C THR A 139 6.59 -7.24 5.51
N PHE A 140 6.79 -6.68 6.70
CA PHE A 140 6.48 -7.33 7.96
C PHE A 140 5.73 -6.40 8.91
N LEU A 141 5.10 -6.97 9.94
CA LEU A 141 4.37 -6.24 10.96
C LEU A 141 5.14 -6.27 12.28
N ILE A 142 5.26 -5.12 12.94
CA ILE A 142 5.80 -5.01 14.30
C ILE A 142 4.73 -4.44 15.25
N PRO A 143 4.67 -4.91 16.51
CA PRO A 143 3.76 -4.35 17.49
C PRO A 143 4.17 -2.92 17.90
N LYS A 144 3.20 -2.04 18.14
CA LYS A 144 3.36 -0.74 18.79
C LYS A 144 2.78 -0.78 20.22
N PRO A 145 3.25 0.09 21.12
CA PRO A 145 2.55 0.38 22.37
C PRO A 145 1.07 0.70 22.10
N GLY A 146 0.16 0.09 22.85
CA GLY A 146 -1.30 0.21 22.64
C GLY A 146 -1.89 -0.82 21.66
N GLY A 147 -1.16 -1.89 21.32
CA GLY A 147 -1.70 -3.06 20.62
C GLY A 147 -1.87 -2.91 19.10
N LYS A 148 -1.67 -1.70 18.56
CA LYS A 148 -1.65 -1.47 17.10
C LYS A 148 -0.44 -2.15 16.46
N GLN A 149 -0.58 -2.61 15.22
CA GLN A 149 0.55 -3.13 14.42
C GLN A 149 1.06 -2.04 13.46
N ARG A 150 2.37 -2.00 13.21
CA ARG A 150 3.00 -1.15 12.20
C ARG A 150 3.51 -2.01 11.07
N LYS A 151 3.07 -1.71 9.84
CA LYS A 151 3.64 -2.24 8.61
C LYS A 151 5.00 -1.60 8.34
N ILE A 152 6.00 -2.44 8.05
CA ILE A 152 7.38 -2.05 7.72
C ILE A 152 7.74 -2.67 6.38
N LEU A 153 8.09 -1.82 5.42
CA LEU A 153 8.67 -2.22 4.14
C LEU A 153 10.19 -2.33 4.29
N ASP A 154 10.78 -3.47 3.98
CA ASP A 154 12.22 -3.69 4.05
C ASP A 154 12.91 -3.21 2.76
N CYS A 155 13.42 -1.99 2.79
CA CYS A 155 14.11 -1.38 1.65
C CYS A 155 15.64 -1.57 1.67
N ARG A 156 16.20 -2.44 2.54
CA ARG A 156 17.67 -2.55 2.71
C ARG A 156 18.42 -2.80 1.39
N ASN A 157 17.92 -3.70 0.55
CA ASN A 157 18.57 -4.02 -0.72
C ASN A 157 18.50 -2.85 -1.72
N ILE A 158 17.35 -2.18 -1.82
CA ILE A 158 17.22 -0.98 -2.67
C ILE A 158 18.15 0.13 -2.16
N ASN A 159 18.22 0.33 -0.84
CA ASN A 159 19.03 1.39 -0.24
C ASN A 159 20.54 1.20 -0.47
N GLN A 160 21.02 -0.03 -0.71
CA GLN A 160 22.43 -0.28 -1.08
C GLN A 160 22.74 0.15 -2.51
N LEU A 161 21.71 0.24 -3.37
CA LEU A 161 21.82 0.46 -4.81
C LEU A 161 21.25 1.82 -5.23
N THR A 162 20.93 2.66 -4.25
CA THR A 162 20.39 4.00 -4.45
C THR A 162 21.21 5.01 -3.67
N THR A 163 21.34 6.21 -4.23
CA THR A 163 22.03 7.34 -3.59
C THR A 163 21.02 8.33 -3.04
N LEU A 164 21.40 9.03 -1.98
CA LEU A 164 20.65 10.21 -1.54
C LEU A 164 20.85 11.31 -2.58
N LEU A 165 19.76 11.98 -2.93
CA LEU A 165 19.78 13.21 -3.73
C LEU A 165 20.43 14.35 -2.96
#